data_AF-A0A494W2K8-F1
#
_entry.id   AF-A0A494W2K8-F1
#
_cell.length_a   1.000
_cell.length_b   1.000
_cell.length_c   1.000
_cell.angle_alpha   90.00
_cell.angle_beta   90.00
_cell.angle_gamma   90.00
#
_symmetry.space_group_name_H-M   'P 1'
#
loop_
_entity.id
_entity.type
_entity.pdbx_description
1 polymer ?
#
loop_
_entity_poly.entity_id
_entity_poly.type
_entity_poly.pdbx_seq_one_letter_code
_entity_poly.pdbx_strand_id
1 'polypeptide(L)'
;MSDYEVGYRKPPRSGRIRPGEVRNPFGRAGRKPGAISAPGLDEAGLLERIAGEPVSIDGRVMTRREASVRTRYMSALKGKGSAIRYIDRLSADAGAEANGGRVLHLPCDDFEKWNTEDAMRQKDARLKQERRNMRRRRRRAGAKQDAGAMPALKSEREIFLDIEEEALEREGKQISMRELRLRMFVAHAAKGNQAAQAAIARIEAAARMPEGRRPGYLVVPETPTLEIWAVAAAKQQARYRTQSVCDEDFPESGP
;
A
#
# COMPACT_ATOMS: atom_id res chain seq x y z
N MET A 1 31.65 1.74 -60.01
CA MET A 1 32.58 1.23 -58.97
C MET A 1 33.02 2.44 -58.16
N SER A 2 32.86 2.62 -56.85
CA SER A 2 32.17 1.92 -55.76
C SER A 2 32.30 2.86 -54.55
N ASP A 3 31.32 3.74 -54.31
CA ASP A 3 31.31 4.70 -53.19
C ASP A 3 30.89 4.02 -51.87
N TYR A 4 31.48 2.85 -51.59
CA TYR A 4 31.26 2.10 -50.36
C TYR A 4 32.35 2.46 -49.35
N GLU A 5 32.32 3.71 -48.88
CA GLU A 5 33.22 4.21 -47.84
C GLU A 5 32.77 3.65 -46.48
N VAL A 6 33.17 2.42 -46.17
CA VAL A 6 32.84 1.73 -44.92
C VAL A 6 33.82 2.19 -43.84
N GLY A 7 33.59 3.39 -43.31
CA GLY A 7 34.25 3.83 -42.07
C GLY A 7 33.79 2.98 -40.88
N TYR A 8 34.74 2.53 -40.05
CA TYR A 8 34.47 1.68 -38.89
C TYR A 8 33.31 2.21 -38.02
N ARG A 9 32.35 1.32 -37.73
CA ARG A 9 31.22 1.48 -36.78
C ARG A 9 30.08 2.43 -37.17
N LYS A 10 30.03 2.97 -38.39
CA LYS A 10 28.85 3.73 -38.85
C LYS A 10 28.14 2.99 -40.00
N PRO A 11 26.80 2.85 -39.97
CA PRO A 11 26.07 2.26 -41.08
C PRO A 11 26.24 3.14 -42.34
N PRO A 12 26.21 2.53 -43.54
CA PRO A 12 26.42 3.25 -44.78
C PRO A 12 25.39 4.37 -44.96
N ARG A 13 25.83 5.49 -45.55
CA ARG A 13 24.96 6.66 -45.76
C ARG A 13 23.68 6.34 -46.53
N SER A 14 23.75 5.36 -47.44
CA SER A 14 22.60 4.86 -48.21
C SER A 14 21.49 4.24 -47.35
N GLY A 15 21.82 3.70 -46.17
CA GLY A 15 20.86 3.04 -45.27
C GLY A 15 20.36 3.93 -44.13
N ARG A 16 20.81 5.19 -44.04
CA ARG A 16 20.45 6.10 -42.94
C ARG A 16 19.10 6.75 -43.22
N ILE A 17 18.19 6.65 -42.26
CA ILE A 17 16.87 7.32 -42.31
C ILE A 17 17.11 8.83 -42.36
N ARG A 18 16.57 9.52 -43.37
CA ARG A 18 16.72 10.97 -43.49
C ARG A 18 15.87 11.68 -42.43
N PRO A 19 16.29 12.86 -41.94
CA PRO A 19 15.42 13.67 -41.08
C PRO A 19 14.06 13.90 -41.75
N GLY A 20 12.97 13.48 -41.10
CA GLY A 20 11.60 13.55 -41.63
C GLY A 20 11.11 12.30 -42.38
N GLU A 21 12.00 11.37 -42.73
CA GLU A 21 11.62 10.11 -43.38
C GLU A 21 11.15 9.09 -42.34
N VAL A 22 9.90 8.63 -42.46
CA VAL A 22 9.34 7.60 -41.58
C VAL A 22 9.39 6.26 -42.31
N ARG A 23 10.49 5.51 -42.14
CA ARG A 23 10.69 4.19 -42.79
C ARG A 23 9.66 3.14 -42.36
N ASN A 24 9.05 3.30 -41.18
CA ASN A 24 7.92 2.49 -40.73
C ASN A 24 6.71 3.39 -40.41
N PRO A 25 5.77 3.56 -41.37
CA PRO A 25 4.60 4.41 -41.19
C PRO A 25 3.62 3.91 -40.11
N PHE A 26 3.81 2.69 -39.60
CA PHE A 26 3.03 2.11 -38.50
C PHE A 26 3.83 1.98 -37.18
N GLY A 27 5.06 2.53 -37.14
CA GLY A 27 5.93 2.50 -35.96
C GLY A 27 5.66 3.65 -34.98
N ARG A 28 6.44 3.75 -33.89
CA ARG A 28 6.29 4.79 -32.85
C ARG A 28 6.21 6.24 -33.38
N ALA A 29 6.90 6.54 -34.47
CA ALA A 29 6.88 7.85 -35.14
C ALA A 29 5.87 7.93 -36.29
N GLY A 30 5.50 6.78 -36.88
CA GLY A 30 4.41 6.66 -37.83
C GLY A 30 3.10 6.54 -37.07
N ARG A 31 2.59 7.68 -36.59
CA ARG A 31 1.23 7.73 -36.05
C ARG A 31 0.32 7.13 -37.11
N LYS A 32 -0.36 6.03 -36.80
CA LYS A 32 -1.48 5.57 -37.63
C LYS A 32 -2.38 6.79 -37.81
N PRO A 33 -2.75 7.19 -39.05
CA PRO A 33 -3.81 8.16 -39.22
C PRO A 33 -4.97 7.63 -38.39
N GLY A 34 -5.44 8.45 -37.43
CA GLY A 34 -6.46 8.03 -36.47
C GLY A 34 -7.56 7.33 -37.26
N ALA A 35 -7.90 6.10 -36.84
CA ALA A 35 -8.93 5.33 -37.51
C ALA A 35 -10.12 6.29 -37.71
N ILE A 36 -10.40 6.62 -38.97
CA ILE A 36 -11.44 7.56 -39.33
C ILE A 36 -12.70 6.94 -38.74
N SER A 37 -13.19 7.54 -37.66
CA SER A 37 -14.42 7.16 -37.00
C SER A 37 -15.45 6.99 -38.11
N ALA A 38 -16.06 5.80 -38.21
CA ALA A 38 -17.02 5.53 -39.27
C ALA A 38 -18.03 6.70 -39.33
N PRO A 39 -18.22 7.34 -40.49
CA PRO A 39 -19.06 8.51 -40.60
C PRO A 39 -20.48 8.15 -40.17
N GLY A 40 -20.95 8.73 -39.05
CA GLY A 40 -22.30 8.55 -38.54
C GLY A 40 -22.41 7.91 -37.14
N LEU A 41 -21.31 7.42 -36.55
CA LEU A 41 -21.32 7.07 -35.12
C LEU A 41 -20.83 8.27 -34.32
N ASP A 42 -21.78 9.00 -33.74
CA ASP A 42 -21.49 9.98 -32.69
C ASP A 42 -20.92 9.23 -31.48
N GLU A 43 -19.59 9.16 -31.43
CA GLU A 43 -18.83 8.49 -30.38
C GLU A 43 -19.16 9.09 -29.01
N ALA A 44 -19.40 10.40 -28.94
CA ALA A 44 -19.79 11.07 -27.71
C ALA A 44 -21.16 10.56 -27.23
N GLY A 45 -22.17 10.53 -28.10
CA GLY A 45 -23.49 10.00 -27.77
C GLY A 45 -23.52 8.50 -27.45
N LEU A 46 -22.59 7.70 -27.99
CA LEU A 46 -22.42 6.30 -27.60
C LEU A 46 -21.81 6.19 -26.20
N LEU A 47 -20.77 6.98 -25.91
CA LEU A 47 -20.12 7.00 -24.60
C LEU A 47 -21.06 7.47 -23.50
N GLU A 48 -21.91 8.48 -23.77
CA GLU A 48 -22.93 8.92 -22.83
C GLU A 48 -23.97 7.84 -22.54
N ARG A 49 -24.41 7.12 -23.58
CA ARG A 49 -25.32 5.96 -23.40
C ARG A 49 -24.70 4.88 -22.53
N ILE A 50 -23.46 4.47 -22.84
CA ILE A 50 -22.72 3.48 -22.05
C ILE A 50 -22.51 3.97 -20.62
N ALA A 51 -22.22 5.25 -20.44
CA ALA A 51 -22.03 5.87 -19.12
C ALA A 51 -23.31 5.85 -18.27
N GLY A 52 -24.48 6.01 -18.90
CA GLY A 52 -25.80 5.98 -18.26
C GLY A 52 -26.38 4.59 -17.99
N GLU A 53 -25.78 3.52 -18.52
CA GLU A 53 -26.25 2.15 -18.29
C GLU A 53 -26.28 1.82 -16.79
N PRO A 54 -27.40 1.28 -16.26
CA PRO A 54 -27.47 0.83 -14.88
C PRO A 54 -26.66 -0.46 -14.71
N VAL A 55 -25.86 -0.51 -13.65
CA VAL A 55 -25.04 -1.67 -13.26
C VAL A 55 -25.31 -1.96 -11.79
N SER A 56 -25.52 -3.23 -11.45
CA SER A 56 -25.64 -3.68 -10.07
C SER A 56 -24.28 -4.13 -9.55
N ILE A 57 -23.75 -3.44 -8.54
CA ILE A 57 -22.51 -3.81 -7.83
C ILE A 57 -22.86 -3.92 -6.35
N ASP A 58 -22.61 -5.09 -5.76
CA ASP A 58 -22.86 -5.37 -4.33
C ASP A 58 -24.31 -5.05 -3.90
N GLY A 59 -25.28 -5.36 -4.78
CA GLY A 59 -26.71 -5.14 -4.51
C GLY A 59 -27.19 -3.69 -4.66
N ARG A 60 -26.30 -2.74 -5.01
CA ARG A 60 -26.66 -1.36 -5.32
C ARG A 60 -26.69 -1.14 -6.83
N VAL A 61 -27.82 -0.66 -7.34
CA VAL A 61 -27.95 -0.23 -8.73
C VAL A 61 -27.37 1.18 -8.85
N MET A 62 -26.34 1.34 -9.66
CA MET A 62 -25.69 2.63 -9.94
C MET A 62 -25.37 2.74 -11.43
N THR A 63 -25.09 3.95 -11.92
CA THR A 63 -24.68 4.11 -13.32
C THR A 63 -23.26 3.58 -13.55
N ARG A 64 -22.97 3.12 -14.76
CA ARG A 64 -21.62 2.66 -15.13
C ARG A 64 -20.57 3.75 -14.95
N ARG A 65 -20.93 5.02 -15.21
CA ARG A 65 -20.07 6.18 -14.91
C ARG A 65 -19.76 6.29 -13.42
N GLU A 66 -20.78 6.21 -12.57
CA GLU A 66 -20.61 6.28 -11.12
C GLU A 66 -19.72 5.15 -10.59
N ALA A 67 -19.95 3.91 -11.03
CA ALA A 67 -19.12 2.76 -10.68
C ALA A 67 -17.64 2.98 -11.05
N SER A 68 -17.40 3.55 -12.23
CA SER A 68 -16.03 3.85 -12.68
C SER A 68 -15.35 4.92 -11.83
N VAL A 69 -16.07 5.97 -11.43
CA VAL A 69 -15.57 7.05 -10.57
C VAL A 69 -15.27 6.51 -9.17
N ARG A 70 -16.17 5.70 -8.59
CA ARG A 70 -15.93 5.04 -7.29
C ARG A 70 -14.69 4.16 -7.32
N THR A 71 -14.50 3.36 -8.38
CA THR A 71 -13.31 2.50 -8.54
C THR A 71 -12.01 3.31 -8.58
N ARG A 72 -12.03 4.46 -9.26
CA ARG A 72 -10.90 5.40 -9.32
C ARG A 72 -10.66 6.06 -7.97
N TYR A 73 -11.71 6.48 -7.28
CA TYR A 73 -11.62 7.05 -5.93
C TYR A 73 -10.98 6.07 -4.95
N MET A 74 -11.42 4.81 -4.92
CA MET A 74 -10.81 3.75 -4.11
C MET A 74 -9.34 3.51 -4.46
N SER A 75 -8.99 3.62 -5.74
CA SER A 75 -7.60 3.54 -6.19
C SER A 75 -6.76 4.75 -5.74
N ALA A 76 -7.36 5.94 -5.66
CA ALA A 76 -6.72 7.14 -5.15
C ALA A 76 -6.44 7.03 -3.65
N LEU A 77 -7.39 6.51 -2.85
CA LEU A 77 -7.20 6.22 -1.43
C LEU A 77 -6.07 5.21 -1.18
N LYS A 78 -5.86 4.27 -2.11
CA LYS A 78 -4.73 3.33 -2.09
C LYS A 78 -3.40 3.97 -2.53
N GLY A 79 -3.35 5.28 -2.74
CA GLY A 79 -2.13 6.03 -3.11
C GLY A 79 -1.75 5.95 -4.59
N LYS A 80 -2.64 5.51 -5.49
CA LYS A 80 -2.31 5.47 -6.93
C LYS A 80 -2.35 6.87 -7.52
N GLY A 81 -1.18 7.45 -7.77
CA GLY A 81 -1.03 8.83 -8.24
C GLY A 81 -1.73 9.17 -9.58
N SER A 82 -1.99 8.20 -10.45
CA SER A 82 -2.78 8.44 -11.67
C SER A 82 -4.28 8.58 -11.39
N ALA A 83 -4.79 7.89 -10.37
CA ALA A 83 -6.17 8.01 -9.94
C ALA A 83 -6.40 9.32 -9.18
N ILE A 84 -5.46 9.73 -8.32
CA ILE A 84 -5.47 11.02 -7.63
C ILE A 84 -5.62 12.16 -8.66
N ARG A 85 -4.71 12.22 -9.64
CA ARG A 85 -4.75 13.24 -10.71
C ARG A 85 -6.06 13.25 -11.51
N TYR A 86 -6.68 12.09 -11.70
CA TYR A 86 -7.95 11.99 -12.42
C TYR A 86 -9.11 12.56 -11.60
N ILE A 87 -9.17 12.25 -10.31
CA ILE A 87 -10.17 12.82 -9.39
C ILE A 87 -9.95 14.32 -9.22
N ASP A 88 -8.69 14.78 -9.09
CA ASP A 88 -8.39 16.21 -9.01
C ASP A 88 -8.88 16.97 -10.25
N ARG A 89 -8.68 16.39 -11.45
CA ARG A 89 -9.19 16.96 -12.70
C ARG A 89 -10.71 17.01 -12.71
N LEU A 90 -11.38 15.91 -12.35
CA LEU A 90 -12.85 15.89 -12.27
C LEU A 90 -13.38 16.93 -11.28
N SER A 91 -12.72 17.11 -10.13
CA SER A 91 -13.07 18.11 -9.14
C SER A 91 -12.84 19.54 -9.65
N ALA A 92 -11.76 19.78 -10.41
CA ALA A 92 -11.48 21.06 -11.03
C ALA A 92 -12.51 21.40 -12.12
N ASP A 93 -12.84 20.43 -12.99
CA ASP A 93 -13.82 20.59 -14.06
C ASP A 93 -15.23 20.81 -13.48
N ALA A 94 -15.60 20.09 -12.41
CA ALA A 94 -16.88 20.28 -11.72
C ALA A 94 -16.96 21.60 -10.94
N GLY A 95 -15.84 22.07 -10.41
CA GLY A 95 -15.74 23.36 -9.72
C GLY A 95 -15.76 24.56 -10.66
N ALA A 96 -15.34 24.39 -11.92
CA ALA A 96 -15.36 25.45 -12.93
C ALA A 96 -16.78 25.84 -13.38
N GLU A 97 -17.73 24.91 -13.35
CA GLU A 97 -19.12 25.17 -13.74
C GLU A 97 -20.02 25.62 -12.57
N ALA A 98 -19.57 25.46 -11.32
CA ALA A 98 -20.38 25.75 -10.15
C ALA A 98 -19.67 26.68 -9.16
N ASN A 99 -19.90 27.99 -9.31
CA ASN A 99 -19.82 28.99 -8.23
C ASN A 99 -20.89 28.74 -7.13
N GLY A 100 -21.04 27.49 -6.70
CA GLY A 100 -21.98 27.06 -5.68
C GLY A 100 -21.54 25.70 -5.17
N GLY A 101 -20.65 25.72 -4.17
CA GLY A 101 -20.03 24.54 -3.59
C GLY A 101 -21.04 23.46 -3.22
N ARG A 102 -21.17 22.44 -4.06
CA ARG A 102 -21.78 21.17 -3.68
C ARG A 102 -20.67 20.22 -3.30
N VAL A 103 -20.47 20.07 -1.99
CA VAL A 103 -19.68 18.97 -1.44
C VAL A 103 -20.40 17.68 -1.82
N LEU A 104 -19.77 16.87 -2.67
CA LEU A 104 -20.21 15.50 -2.93
C LEU A 104 -20.11 14.72 -1.62
N HIS A 105 -21.23 14.63 -0.90
CA HIS A 105 -21.35 13.77 0.27
C HIS A 105 -21.39 12.32 -0.22
N LEU A 106 -20.22 11.70 -0.35
CA LEU A 106 -20.12 10.25 -0.54
C LEU A 106 -20.49 9.59 0.80
N PRO A 107 -21.48 8.69 0.83
CA PRO A 107 -21.82 7.96 2.05
C PRO A 107 -20.62 7.08 2.43
N CYS A 108 -19.91 7.47 3.49
CA CYS A 108 -18.75 6.75 4.03
C CYS A 108 -19.13 5.58 4.95
N ASP A 109 -20.41 5.34 5.20
CA ASP A 109 -20.82 4.49 6.33
C ASP A 109 -20.62 2.98 6.11
N ASP A 110 -20.26 2.53 4.90
CA ASP A 110 -19.97 1.10 4.61
C ASP A 110 -18.48 0.79 4.38
N PHE A 111 -17.58 1.76 4.59
CA PHE A 111 -16.17 1.65 4.18
C PHE A 111 -15.36 0.60 4.96
N GLU A 112 -15.73 0.30 6.20
CA GLU A 112 -14.94 -0.60 7.06
C GLU A 112 -15.15 -2.08 6.71
N LYS A 113 -16.36 -2.47 6.28
CA LYS A 113 -16.68 -3.86 5.96
C LYS A 113 -16.11 -4.29 4.60
N TRP A 114 -16.00 -3.36 3.65
CA TRP A 114 -15.52 -3.69 2.30
C TRP A 114 -13.99 -3.84 2.21
N ASN A 115 -13.25 -3.07 3.03
CA ASN A 115 -11.79 -3.11 3.01
C ASN A 115 -11.21 -4.40 3.60
N THR A 116 -11.91 -5.07 4.51
CA THR A 116 -11.42 -6.29 5.16
C THR A 116 -11.46 -7.49 4.22
N GLU A 117 -12.55 -7.71 3.48
CA GLU A 117 -12.67 -8.86 2.56
C GLU A 117 -11.73 -8.76 1.36
N ASP A 118 -11.64 -7.57 0.74
CA ASP A 118 -10.75 -7.36 -0.40
C ASP A 118 -9.26 -7.40 0.01
N ALA A 119 -8.93 -6.93 1.22
CA ALA A 119 -7.59 -7.09 1.77
C ALA A 119 -7.25 -8.57 2.04
N MET A 120 -8.22 -9.37 2.52
CA MET A 120 -8.05 -10.82 2.70
C MET A 120 -7.83 -11.52 1.35
N ARG A 121 -8.65 -11.23 0.34
CA ARG A 121 -8.47 -11.77 -1.03
C ARG A 121 -7.12 -11.43 -1.64
N GLN A 122 -6.61 -10.21 -1.42
CA GLN A 122 -5.29 -9.81 -1.91
C GLN A 122 -4.15 -10.52 -1.17
N LYS A 123 -4.28 -10.72 0.15
CA LYS A 123 -3.33 -11.51 0.93
C LYS A 123 -3.29 -12.96 0.45
N ASP A 124 -4.45 -13.58 0.22
CA ASP A 124 -4.55 -14.95 -0.29
C ASP A 124 -3.95 -15.09 -1.68
N ALA A 125 -4.23 -14.15 -2.58
CA ALA A 125 -3.65 -14.14 -3.93
C ALA A 125 -2.12 -14.05 -3.88
N ARG A 126 -1.57 -13.19 -3.01
CA ARG A 126 -0.13 -13.05 -2.80
C ARG A 126 0.48 -14.33 -2.21
N LEU A 127 -0.15 -14.94 -1.22
CA LEU A 127 0.30 -16.20 -0.62
C LEU A 127 0.29 -17.34 -1.65
N LYS A 128 -0.74 -17.41 -2.50
CA LYS A 128 -0.83 -18.38 -3.61
C LYS A 128 0.28 -18.17 -4.64
N GLN A 129 0.64 -16.92 -4.93
CA GLN A 129 1.75 -16.58 -5.82
C GLN A 129 3.10 -16.95 -5.20
N GLU A 130 3.31 -16.68 -3.91
CA GLU A 130 4.51 -17.09 -3.17
C GLU A 130 4.66 -18.61 -3.13
N ARG A 131 3.58 -19.36 -2.88
CA ARG A 131 3.55 -20.83 -2.96
C ARG A 131 3.93 -21.35 -4.35
N ARG A 132 3.43 -20.73 -5.42
CA ARG A 132 3.83 -21.06 -6.81
C ARG A 132 5.31 -20.80 -7.05
N ASN A 133 5.83 -19.67 -6.57
CA ASN A 133 7.25 -19.32 -6.70
C ASN A 133 8.15 -20.28 -5.92
N MET A 134 7.75 -20.66 -4.70
CA MET A 134 8.42 -21.69 -3.88
C MET A 134 8.48 -23.04 -4.61
N ARG A 135 7.36 -23.51 -5.19
CA ARG A 135 7.34 -24.76 -5.99
C ARG A 135 8.27 -24.67 -7.19
N ARG A 136 8.34 -23.53 -7.89
CA ARG A 136 9.29 -23.31 -8.99
C ARG A 136 10.74 -23.33 -8.52
N ARG A 137 11.03 -22.75 -7.36
CA ARG A 137 12.38 -22.79 -6.75
C ARG A 137 12.78 -24.22 -6.37
N ARG A 138 11.87 -24.98 -5.74
CA ARG A 138 12.11 -26.40 -5.40
C ARG A 138 12.36 -27.25 -6.64
N ARG A 139 11.59 -27.06 -7.73
CA ARG A 139 11.86 -27.76 -9.00
C ARG A 139 13.23 -27.44 -9.59
N ARG A 140 13.67 -26.17 -9.50
CA ARG A 140 15.00 -25.75 -9.95
C ARG A 140 16.15 -26.26 -9.06
N ALA A 141 15.90 -26.38 -7.75
CA ALA A 141 16.87 -26.89 -6.80
C ALA A 141 16.98 -28.42 -6.84
N GLY A 142 15.86 -29.13 -6.96
CA GLY A 142 15.80 -30.58 -7.11
C GLY A 142 16.47 -31.07 -8.38
N ALA A 143 16.34 -30.34 -9.49
CA ALA A 143 17.08 -30.63 -10.73
C ALA A 143 18.61 -30.47 -10.61
N LYS A 144 19.12 -29.94 -9.50
CA LYS A 144 20.55 -29.83 -9.20
C LYS A 144 21.03 -30.79 -8.11
N GLN A 145 20.12 -31.54 -7.45
CA GLN A 145 20.44 -32.36 -6.28
C GLN A 145 20.63 -33.85 -6.56
N ASP A 146 20.58 -34.30 -7.82
CA ASP A 146 21.00 -35.66 -8.21
C ASP A 146 22.53 -35.88 -8.15
N ALA A 147 23.25 -35.03 -7.40
CA ALA A 147 24.65 -35.20 -7.03
C ALA A 147 24.82 -35.10 -5.51
N GLY A 148 24.40 -36.16 -4.79
CA GLY A 148 25.02 -36.62 -3.53
C GLY A 148 25.24 -35.61 -2.39
N ALA A 149 24.27 -34.76 -2.04
CA ALA A 149 24.39 -33.85 -0.89
C ALA A 149 23.41 -34.20 0.24
N MET A 150 23.95 -34.35 1.46
CA MET A 150 23.25 -34.59 2.73
C MET A 150 22.09 -33.59 2.97
N PRO A 151 21.04 -33.98 3.73
CA PRO A 151 19.86 -33.16 3.95
C PRO A 151 20.23 -31.84 4.65
N ALA A 152 20.03 -30.73 3.95
CA ALA A 152 20.23 -29.39 4.49
C ALA A 152 19.27 -29.15 5.66
N LEU A 153 19.80 -28.63 6.77
CA LEU A 153 19.01 -28.14 7.90
C LEU A 153 17.93 -27.19 7.39
N LYS A 154 16.68 -27.38 7.82
CA LYS A 154 15.55 -26.50 7.48
C LYS A 154 15.94 -25.05 7.76
N SER A 155 15.64 -24.15 6.81
CA SER A 155 15.85 -22.72 7.02
C SER A 155 14.94 -22.21 8.15
N GLU A 156 15.36 -21.18 8.89
CA GLU A 156 14.55 -20.57 9.97
C GLU A 156 13.11 -20.29 9.52
N ARG A 157 12.94 -19.83 8.27
CA ARG A 157 11.64 -19.54 7.66
C ARG A 157 10.74 -20.76 7.48
N GLU A 158 11.29 -21.95 7.24
CA GLU A 158 10.51 -23.19 7.16
C GLU A 158 10.07 -23.64 8.55
N ILE A 159 10.90 -23.41 9.58
CA ILE A 159 10.53 -23.65 10.98
C ILE A 159 9.38 -22.71 11.40
N PHE A 160 9.40 -21.45 10.96
CA PHE A 160 8.29 -20.50 11.18
C PHE A 160 6.95 -21.00 10.62
N LEU A 161 6.95 -21.51 9.38
CA LEU A 161 5.72 -21.98 8.73
C LEU A 161 5.17 -23.25 9.39
N ASP A 162 6.03 -24.19 9.77
CA ASP A 162 5.61 -25.43 10.45
C ASP A 162 4.98 -25.12 11.82
N ILE A 163 5.49 -24.13 12.56
CA ILE A 163 4.96 -23.71 13.88
C ILE A 163 3.64 -22.93 13.76
N GLU A 164 3.51 -22.05 12.76
CA GLU A 164 2.25 -21.35 12.51
C GLU A 164 1.14 -22.33 12.09
N GLU A 165 1.46 -23.32 11.26
CA GLU A 165 0.51 -24.35 10.81
C GLU A 165 0.07 -25.24 11.98
N GLU A 166 0.99 -25.72 12.82
CA GLU A 166 0.67 -26.53 14.02
C GLU A 166 -0.14 -25.74 15.06
N ALA A 167 0.11 -24.43 15.20
CA ALA A 167 -0.64 -23.54 16.06
C ALA A 167 -2.08 -23.29 15.58
N LEU A 168 -2.26 -23.16 14.27
CA LEU A 168 -3.57 -22.96 13.66
C LEU A 168 -4.46 -24.21 13.81
N GLU A 169 -3.86 -25.40 13.67
CA GLU A 169 -4.56 -26.69 13.70
C GLU A 169 -5.04 -27.11 15.09
N ARG A 170 -4.28 -26.81 16.17
CA ARG A 170 -4.60 -27.35 17.49
C ARG A 170 -5.63 -26.58 18.31
N GLU A 171 -5.75 -25.26 18.15
CA GLU A 171 -6.61 -24.46 19.06
C GLU A 171 -7.45 -23.36 18.41
N GLY A 172 -7.29 -23.05 17.12
CA GLY A 172 -8.01 -21.94 16.47
C GLY A 172 -7.79 -20.56 17.13
N LYS A 173 -6.89 -20.46 18.10
CA LYS A 173 -6.55 -19.23 18.82
C LYS A 173 -5.45 -18.51 18.07
N GLN A 174 -5.65 -17.22 17.80
CA GLN A 174 -4.59 -16.36 17.27
C GLN A 174 -3.46 -16.27 18.30
N ILE A 175 -2.32 -16.90 18.00
CA ILE A 175 -1.12 -16.79 18.82
C ILE A 175 -0.46 -15.44 18.53
N SER A 176 -0.12 -14.70 19.58
CA SER A 176 0.63 -13.45 19.41
C SER A 176 2.05 -13.71 18.91
N MET A 177 2.60 -12.81 18.08
CA MET A 177 3.99 -12.91 17.59
C MET A 177 5.04 -13.08 18.70
N ARG A 178 4.77 -12.53 19.89
CA ARG A 178 5.62 -12.68 21.08
C ARG A 178 5.66 -14.12 21.56
N GLU A 179 4.49 -14.75 21.64
CA GLU A 179 4.36 -16.14 22.07
C GLU A 179 4.96 -17.12 21.05
N LEU A 180 4.79 -16.85 19.75
CA LEU A 180 5.40 -17.65 18.70
C LEU A 180 6.94 -17.63 18.78
N ARG A 181 7.53 -16.44 19.00
CA ARG A 181 8.98 -16.30 19.24
C ARG A 181 9.44 -17.06 20.48
N LEU A 182 8.67 -17.02 21.58
CA LEU A 182 8.99 -17.78 22.80
C LEU A 182 9.00 -19.29 22.52
N ARG A 183 7.99 -19.82 21.81
CA ARG A 183 7.94 -21.25 21.43
C ARG A 183 9.12 -21.65 20.57
N MET A 184 9.55 -20.79 19.64
CA MET A 184 10.76 -21.03 18.85
C MET A 184 12.02 -21.10 19.71
N PHE A 185 12.22 -20.14 20.62
CA PHE A 185 13.38 -20.16 21.51
C PHE A 185 13.41 -21.42 22.36
N VAL A 186 12.26 -21.88 22.88
CA VAL A 186 12.15 -23.14 23.63
C VAL A 186 12.52 -24.34 22.75
N ALA A 187 11.99 -24.42 21.53
CA ALA A 187 12.31 -25.49 20.59
C ALA A 187 13.80 -25.52 20.19
N HIS A 188 14.43 -24.36 20.02
CA HIS A 188 15.86 -24.26 19.74
C HIS A 188 16.72 -24.59 20.97
N ALA A 189 16.30 -24.19 22.17
CA ALA A 189 16.97 -24.53 23.42
C ALA A 189 16.94 -26.04 23.69
N ALA A 190 15.82 -26.71 23.39
CA ALA A 190 15.68 -28.16 23.47
C ALA A 190 16.63 -28.91 22.51
N LYS A 191 16.98 -28.28 21.38
CA LYS A 191 17.98 -28.79 20.42
C LYS A 191 19.43 -28.47 20.82
N GLY A 192 19.67 -27.92 22.02
CA GLY A 192 21.00 -27.61 22.53
C GLY A 192 21.59 -26.29 22.05
N ASN A 193 20.78 -25.37 21.49
CA ASN A 193 21.29 -24.05 21.09
C ASN A 193 21.53 -23.16 22.33
N GLN A 194 22.80 -22.93 22.65
CA GLN A 194 23.23 -22.12 23.80
C GLN A 194 22.72 -20.66 23.76
N ALA A 195 22.59 -20.06 22.57
CA ALA A 195 22.08 -18.69 22.45
C ALA A 195 20.58 -18.61 22.78
N ALA A 196 19.81 -19.64 22.40
CA ALA A 196 18.40 -19.72 22.76
C ALA A 196 18.21 -19.97 24.26
N GLN A 197 19.05 -20.82 24.86
CA GLN A 197 19.07 -21.04 26.32
C GLN A 197 19.39 -19.75 27.08
N ALA A 198 20.38 -18.97 26.63
CA ALA A 198 20.72 -17.68 27.22
C ALA A 198 19.58 -16.64 27.08
N ALA A 199 18.86 -16.64 25.96
CA ALA A 199 17.71 -15.76 25.77
C ALA A 199 16.55 -16.10 26.71
N ILE A 200 16.24 -17.39 26.90
CA ILE A 200 15.22 -17.86 27.85
C ILE A 200 15.62 -17.46 29.28
N ALA A 201 16.86 -17.70 29.68
CA ALA A 201 17.35 -17.33 31.01
C ALA A 201 17.24 -15.82 31.29
N ARG A 202 17.49 -14.96 30.30
CA ARG A 202 17.30 -13.50 30.42
C ARG A 202 15.84 -13.12 30.61
N ILE A 203 14.92 -13.78 29.90
CA ILE A 203 13.48 -13.54 30.01
C ILE A 203 12.98 -13.97 31.39
N GLU A 204 13.43 -15.12 31.88
CA GLU A 204 13.11 -15.60 33.23
C GLU A 204 13.69 -14.70 34.33
N ALA A 205 14.93 -14.24 34.16
CA ALA A 205 15.54 -13.27 35.08
C ALA A 205 14.79 -11.93 35.09
N ALA A 206 14.33 -11.46 33.93
CA ALA A 206 13.50 -10.26 33.82
C ALA A 206 12.11 -10.46 34.46
N ALA A 207 11.55 -11.67 34.40
CA ALA A 207 10.28 -12.01 35.04
C ALA A 207 10.40 -12.13 36.57
N ARG A 208 11.58 -12.50 37.09
CA ARG A 208 11.89 -12.58 38.54
C ARG A 208 12.23 -11.23 39.19
N MET A 209 12.24 -10.13 38.45
CA MET A 209 12.47 -8.81 39.03
C MET A 209 11.37 -8.50 40.07
N PRO A 210 11.73 -8.05 41.29
CA PRO A 210 10.76 -7.72 42.32
C PRO A 210 9.83 -6.60 41.83
N GLU A 211 8.54 -6.72 42.15
CA GLU A 211 7.43 -5.97 41.54
C GLU A 211 7.53 -4.42 41.63
N GLY A 212 8.49 -3.88 42.38
CA GLY A 212 8.70 -2.44 42.57
C GLY A 212 9.48 -1.70 41.47
N ARG A 213 10.01 -2.37 40.43
CA ARG A 213 10.75 -1.71 39.32
C ARG A 213 10.34 -2.24 37.95
N ARG A 214 9.07 -2.11 37.58
CA ARG A 214 8.66 -2.26 36.17
C ARG A 214 8.76 -0.90 35.47
N PRO A 215 9.43 -0.77 34.31
CA PRO A 215 9.31 0.44 33.49
C PRO A 215 7.84 0.60 33.10
N GLY A 216 7.24 1.72 33.52
CA GLY A 216 5.82 1.98 33.29
C GLY A 216 5.51 2.02 31.79
N TYR A 217 4.58 1.18 31.35
CA TYR A 217 3.96 1.34 30.04
C TYR A 217 2.89 2.42 30.17
N LEU A 218 2.99 3.47 29.36
CA LEU A 218 1.95 4.48 29.24
C LEU A 218 0.77 3.84 28.49
N VAL A 219 -0.25 3.40 29.22
CA VAL A 219 -1.51 2.97 28.61
C VAL A 219 -2.21 4.23 28.10
N VAL A 220 -2.12 4.47 26.79
CA VAL A 220 -2.92 5.51 26.12
C VAL A 220 -4.30 4.90 25.87
N PRO A 221 -5.36 5.35 26.58
CA PRO A 221 -6.71 4.88 26.28
C PRO A 221 -7.09 5.27 24.85
N GLU A 222 -7.94 4.44 24.23
CA GLU A 222 -8.56 4.74 22.94
C GLU A 222 -9.12 6.17 22.95
N THR A 223 -8.84 6.91 21.87
CA THR A 223 -8.91 8.36 21.75
C THR A 223 -9.98 9.00 22.65
N PRO A 224 -9.60 9.83 23.64
CA PRO A 224 -10.58 10.50 24.49
C PRO A 224 -11.52 11.35 23.60
N THR A 225 -12.79 11.44 23.99
CA THR A 225 -13.76 12.30 23.31
C THR A 225 -13.23 13.73 23.25
N LEU A 226 -13.67 14.49 22.24
CA LEU A 226 -13.18 15.84 21.95
C LEU A 226 -13.29 16.77 23.17
N GLU A 227 -14.30 16.55 24.03
CA GLU A 227 -14.51 17.25 25.29
C GLU A 227 -13.41 16.98 26.33
N ILE A 228 -12.98 15.73 26.46
CA ILE A 228 -11.90 15.34 27.39
C ILE A 228 -10.57 15.96 26.94
N TRP A 229 -10.34 16.01 25.61
CA TRP A 229 -9.20 16.70 25.03
C TRP A 229 -9.22 18.20 25.30
N ALA A 230 -10.37 18.86 25.14
CA ALA A 230 -10.52 20.28 25.39
C ALA A 230 -10.20 20.64 26.85
N VAL A 231 -10.69 19.83 27.81
CA VAL A 231 -10.41 20.02 29.24
C VAL A 231 -8.94 19.80 29.56
N ALA A 232 -8.32 18.74 29.01
CA ALA A 232 -6.90 18.46 29.21
C ALA A 232 -5.99 19.56 28.63
N ALA A 233 -6.31 20.04 27.43
CA ALA A 233 -5.60 21.12 26.77
C ALA A 233 -5.75 22.45 27.54
N ALA A 234 -6.96 22.79 27.99
CA ALA A 234 -7.20 23.98 28.82
C ALA A 234 -6.40 23.93 30.13
N LYS A 235 -6.33 22.77 30.77
CA LYS A 235 -5.55 22.57 32.01
C LYS A 235 -4.04 22.69 31.79
N GLN A 236 -3.52 22.22 30.65
CA GLN A 236 -2.12 22.44 30.28
C GLN A 236 -1.84 23.92 29.97
N GLN A 237 -2.72 24.59 29.23
CA GLN A 237 -2.55 25.99 28.83
C GLN A 237 -2.73 26.97 30.00
N ALA A 238 -3.50 26.61 31.04
CA ALA A 238 -3.73 27.46 32.21
C ALA A 238 -2.43 27.88 32.90
N ARG A 239 -1.38 27.04 32.88
CA ARG A 239 -0.06 27.35 33.44
C ARG A 239 0.65 28.50 32.72
N TYR A 240 0.32 28.75 31.46
CA TYR A 240 0.97 29.76 30.63
C TYR A 240 0.15 31.05 30.51
N ARG A 241 -1.11 31.05 30.93
CA ARG A 241 -1.98 32.25 30.88
C ARG A 241 -1.72 33.24 32.02
N THR A 242 -1.04 32.85 33.09
CA THR A 242 -0.77 33.73 34.24
C THR A 242 0.53 34.53 34.14
N GLN A 243 1.19 34.57 32.97
CA GLN A 243 2.38 35.40 32.74
C GLN A 243 2.15 36.48 31.68
N SER A 244 0.95 37.05 31.58
CA SER A 244 0.84 38.41 31.06
C SER A 244 1.42 39.34 32.12
N VAL A 245 2.72 39.59 32.00
CA VAL A 245 3.46 40.65 32.69
C VAL A 245 2.77 41.96 32.32
N CYS A 246 1.87 42.41 33.19
CA CYS A 246 1.27 43.73 33.15
C CYS A 246 2.20 44.67 33.92
N ASP A 247 3.40 44.94 33.40
CA ASP A 247 4.31 45.95 33.95
C ASP A 247 5.19 46.47 32.81
N GLU A 248 4.61 47.27 31.92
CA GLU A 248 5.36 48.22 31.09
C GLU A 248 4.68 49.57 31.31
N ASP A 249 5.13 50.27 32.36
CA ASP A 249 4.92 51.69 32.59
C ASP A 249 5.38 52.45 31.33
N PHE A 250 4.45 52.85 30.47
CA PHE A 250 4.74 53.81 29.42
C PHE A 250 4.88 55.19 30.06
N PRO A 251 6.06 55.83 30.03
CA PRO A 251 6.17 57.19 30.52
C PRO A 251 5.37 58.13 29.60
N GLU A 252 4.43 58.85 30.20
CA GLU A 252 3.69 59.94 29.57
C GLU A 252 4.69 61.02 29.10
N SER A 253 4.99 61.06 27.80
CA SER A 253 5.57 62.25 27.20
C SER A 253 4.48 63.30 27.05
N GLY A 254 4.46 64.24 27.99
CA GLY A 254 3.67 65.47 27.92
C GLY A 254 4.05 66.39 26.74
N PRO A 255 3.17 67.35 26.39
CA PRO A 255 3.29 68.23 25.23
C PRO A 255 4.34 69.34 25.37
#